data_AF-A0A844E6Q9-F1
#
_entry.id   AF-A0A844E6Q9-F1
#
_cell.length_a   1.000
_cell.length_b   1.000
_cell.length_c   1.000
_cell.angle_alpha   90.00
_cell.angle_beta   90.00
_cell.angle_gamma   90.00
#
_symmetry.space_group_name_H-M   'P 1'
#
loop_
_entity.id
_entity.type
_entity.pdbx_description
1 polymer ?
#
loop_
_entity_poly.entity_id
_entity_poly.type
_entity_poly.pdbx_seq_one_letter_code
_entity_poly.pdbx_strand_id
1 'polypeptide(L)'
;MDNYLRQEWNRHVDRALLVDVPTEYLIKAKREQIDQIVEKSIQEHGQVPKLFTEILQKAIGWLRGLIEYMRETEHCEIDRNGDMVLDHDLTLDLTPEPVPEHVKGKRPLSVEQEAKVMELQQILNKLKKQEQKIYAMEKNIVQQEKCLEEVKRKLFHRKEQKELENKIELDKGQLESAKDTLSMIPKQYGYKSILEILNELKHAEKELADVQQKQVDWDTTEHEKVYEVVAANVQGNIEEERKKQSRLRDKKYKKQLER
;
A
#
# COMPACT_ATOMS: atom_id res chain seq x y z
N MET A 1 10.82 -16.29 -1.35
CA MET A 1 10.04 -15.84 -0.19
C MET A 1 9.48 -17.04 0.57
N ASP A 2 8.56 -17.81 -0.01
CA ASP A 2 7.86 -18.93 0.65
C ASP A 2 8.79 -20.01 1.23
N ASN A 3 9.86 -20.37 0.52
CA ASN A 3 10.82 -21.37 1.02
C ASN A 3 11.53 -20.90 2.30
N TYR A 4 11.85 -19.60 2.40
CA TYR A 4 12.46 -19.03 3.60
C TYR A 4 11.50 -19.10 4.80
N LEU A 5 10.24 -18.68 4.61
CA LEU A 5 9.23 -18.73 5.68
C LEU A 5 8.94 -20.16 6.13
N ARG A 6 8.95 -21.14 5.22
CA ARG A 6 8.83 -22.57 5.57
C ARG A 6 10.01 -23.05 6.42
N GLN A 7 11.23 -22.59 6.11
CA GLN A 7 12.42 -22.91 6.91
C GLN A 7 12.36 -22.24 8.29
N GLU A 8 11.92 -20.99 8.38
CA GLU A 8 11.73 -20.29 9.65
C GLU A 8 10.64 -20.93 10.51
N TRP A 9 9.51 -21.34 9.92
CA TRP A 9 8.51 -22.14 10.63
C TRP A 9 9.12 -23.40 11.24
N ASN A 10 9.89 -24.18 10.46
CA ASN A 10 10.55 -25.39 10.98
C ASN A 10 11.52 -25.06 12.11
N ARG A 11 12.29 -23.96 12.00
CA ARG A 11 13.19 -23.50 13.07
C ARG A 11 12.44 -23.18 14.36
N HIS A 12 11.27 -22.55 14.27
CA HIS A 12 10.43 -22.27 15.43
C HIS A 12 9.78 -23.54 15.99
N VAL A 13 9.40 -24.50 15.15
CA VAL A 13 8.93 -25.82 15.60
C VAL A 13 10.02 -26.53 16.41
N ASP A 14 11.27 -26.56 15.93
CA ASP A 14 12.39 -27.15 16.65
C ASP A 14 12.61 -26.47 18.01
N ARG A 15 12.49 -25.13 18.06
CA ARG A 15 12.57 -24.36 19.32
C ARG A 15 11.40 -24.66 20.27
N ALA A 16 10.20 -24.87 19.76
CA ALA A 16 9.03 -25.23 20.56
C ALA A 16 9.21 -26.61 21.20
N LEU A 17 9.76 -27.57 20.47
CA LEU A 17 10.09 -28.89 21.00
C LEU A 17 11.16 -28.83 22.11
N LEU A 18 12.12 -27.90 22.02
CA LEU A 18 13.13 -27.69 23.06
C LEU A 18 12.58 -27.09 24.37
N VAL A 19 11.39 -26.48 24.33
CA VAL A 19 10.69 -25.98 25.52
C VAL A 19 9.51 -26.88 25.89
N ASP A 20 9.63 -28.16 25.52
CA ASP A 20 8.70 -29.25 25.85
C ASP A 20 7.24 -29.02 25.38
N VAL A 21 7.03 -28.26 24.30
CA VAL A 21 5.70 -28.18 23.68
C VAL A 21 5.35 -29.55 23.07
N PRO A 22 4.20 -30.15 23.42
CA PRO A 22 3.81 -31.45 22.89
C PRO A 22 3.68 -31.45 21.36
N THR A 23 4.23 -32.47 20.70
CA THR A 23 4.16 -32.61 19.23
C THR A 23 2.72 -32.63 18.70
N GLU A 24 1.79 -33.25 19.44
CA GLU A 24 0.36 -33.27 19.09
C GLU A 24 -0.23 -31.87 19.02
N TYR A 25 0.19 -30.98 19.94
CA TYR A 25 -0.23 -29.59 19.96
C TYR A 25 0.32 -28.83 18.74
N LEU A 26 1.59 -29.05 18.39
CA LEU A 26 2.21 -28.42 17.22
C LEU A 26 1.58 -28.86 15.89
N ILE A 27 1.19 -30.13 15.76
CA ILE A 27 0.45 -30.64 14.60
C ILE A 27 -0.91 -29.95 14.49
N LYS A 28 -1.63 -29.83 15.62
CA LYS A 28 -2.92 -29.13 15.67
C LYS A 28 -2.75 -27.65 15.33
N ALA A 29 -1.75 -26.99 15.89
CA ALA A 29 -1.43 -25.60 15.61
C ALA A 29 -1.11 -25.36 14.14
N LYS A 30 -0.33 -26.22 13.49
CA LYS A 30 -0.10 -26.13 12.04
C LYS A 30 -1.40 -26.21 11.25
N ARG A 31 -2.30 -27.11 11.63
CA ARG A 31 -3.60 -27.26 10.95
C ARG A 31 -4.46 -26.02 11.10
N GLU A 32 -4.52 -25.44 12.30
CA GLU A 32 -5.36 -24.29 12.63
C GLU A 32 -4.79 -22.97 12.11
N GLN A 33 -3.49 -22.74 12.28
CA GLN A 33 -2.82 -21.48 11.95
C GLN A 33 -2.36 -21.40 10.49
N ILE A 34 -2.25 -22.53 9.79
CA ILE A 34 -1.79 -22.57 8.39
C ILE A 34 -2.83 -23.27 7.51
N ASP A 35 -3.04 -24.58 7.66
CA ASP A 35 -3.75 -25.37 6.65
C ASP A 35 -5.20 -24.89 6.44
N GLN A 36 -5.96 -24.66 7.51
CA GLN A 36 -7.36 -24.19 7.45
C GLN A 36 -7.48 -22.76 6.90
N ILE A 37 -6.56 -21.88 7.29
CA ILE A 37 -6.56 -20.47 6.83
C ILE A 37 -6.19 -20.40 5.35
N VAL A 38 -5.23 -21.21 4.91
CA VAL A 38 -4.84 -21.33 3.49
C VAL A 38 -5.99 -21.88 2.67
N GLU A 39 -6.67 -22.94 3.14
CA GLU A 39 -7.83 -23.50 2.45
C GLU A 39 -8.94 -22.46 2.27
N LYS A 40 -9.28 -21.73 3.33
CA LYS A 40 -10.27 -20.65 3.28
C LYS A 40 -9.84 -19.53 2.33
N SER A 41 -8.56 -19.12 2.38
CA SER A 41 -8.01 -18.10 1.50
C SER A 41 -8.11 -18.49 0.03
N ILE A 42 -7.80 -19.75 -0.31
CA ILE A 42 -7.90 -20.28 -1.68
C ILE A 42 -9.36 -20.32 -2.14
N GLN A 43 -10.30 -20.69 -1.27
CA GLN A 43 -11.73 -20.70 -1.61
C GLN A 43 -12.27 -19.30 -1.90
N GLU A 44 -11.83 -18.29 -1.14
CA GLU A 44 -12.33 -16.91 -1.26
C GLU A 44 -11.62 -16.11 -2.36
N HIS A 45 -10.30 -16.24 -2.47
CA HIS A 45 -9.46 -15.36 -3.30
C HIS A 45 -8.69 -16.10 -4.41
N GLY A 46 -8.80 -17.44 -4.48
CA GLY A 46 -7.99 -18.26 -5.36
C GLY A 46 -6.54 -18.40 -4.89
N GLN A 47 -5.66 -18.89 -5.76
CA GLN A 47 -4.25 -19.07 -5.42
C GLN A 47 -3.47 -17.75 -5.55
N VAL A 48 -3.36 -17.03 -4.43
CA VAL A 48 -2.61 -15.76 -4.34
C VAL A 48 -1.35 -15.96 -3.47
N PRO A 49 -0.13 -15.96 -4.04
CA PRO A 49 1.12 -16.18 -3.30
C PRO A 49 1.36 -15.20 -2.14
N LYS A 50 0.91 -13.95 -2.30
CA LYS A 50 1.02 -12.92 -1.26
C LYS A 50 0.23 -13.29 0.01
N LEU A 51 -1.01 -13.76 -0.16
CA LEU A 51 -1.84 -14.20 0.98
C LEU A 51 -1.23 -15.41 1.69
N PHE A 52 -0.67 -16.35 0.94
CA PHE A 52 0.04 -17.50 1.53
C PHE A 52 1.27 -17.06 2.35
N THR A 53 2.02 -16.07 1.83
CA THR A 53 3.15 -15.46 2.55
C THR A 53 2.69 -14.83 3.86
N GLU A 54 1.65 -14.01 3.84
CA GLU A 54 1.10 -13.36 5.05
C GLU A 54 0.61 -14.37 6.10
N ILE A 55 -0.03 -15.46 5.68
CA ILE A 55 -0.46 -16.54 6.58
C ILE A 55 0.76 -17.17 7.27
N LEU A 56 1.82 -17.49 6.52
CA LEU A 56 3.04 -18.04 7.10
C LEU A 56 3.72 -17.06 8.06
N GLN A 57 3.80 -15.77 7.72
CA GLN A 57 4.41 -14.76 8.60
C GLN A 57 3.65 -14.66 9.93
N LYS A 58 2.32 -14.62 9.90
CA LYS A 58 1.46 -14.61 11.10
C LYS A 58 1.60 -15.89 11.92
N ALA A 59 1.62 -17.05 11.27
CA ALA A 59 1.79 -18.33 11.96
C ALA A 59 3.15 -18.42 12.67
N ILE A 60 4.23 -17.92 12.06
CA ILE A 60 5.55 -17.87 12.69
C ILE A 60 5.54 -16.91 13.90
N GLY A 61 4.92 -15.74 13.78
CA GLY A 61 4.74 -14.80 14.90
C GLY A 61 3.98 -15.44 16.06
N TRP A 62 2.88 -16.15 15.76
CA TRP A 62 2.14 -16.91 16.77
C TRP A 62 2.99 -17.98 17.48
N LEU A 63 3.76 -18.75 16.70
CA LEU A 63 4.62 -19.79 17.26
C LEU A 63 5.75 -19.20 18.11
N ARG A 64 6.25 -18.00 17.77
CA ARG A 64 7.20 -17.26 18.61
C ARG A 64 6.56 -16.88 19.95
N GLY A 65 5.38 -16.27 19.95
CA GLY A 65 4.66 -15.94 21.19
C GLY A 65 4.35 -17.17 22.04
N LEU A 66 4.01 -18.31 21.43
CA LEU A 66 3.83 -19.57 22.17
C LEU A 66 5.12 -20.01 22.88
N ILE A 67 6.27 -19.91 22.21
CA ILE A 67 7.56 -20.29 22.80
C ILE A 67 7.94 -19.34 23.94
N GLU A 68 7.70 -18.04 23.78
CA GLU A 68 7.91 -17.03 24.84
C GLU A 68 7.04 -17.34 26.05
N TYR A 69 5.74 -17.57 25.81
CA TYR A 69 4.81 -17.98 26.84
C TYR A 69 5.36 -19.18 27.60
N MET A 70 5.61 -20.31 26.94
CA MET A 70 6.08 -21.54 27.60
C MET A 70 7.37 -21.37 28.42
N ARG A 71 8.30 -20.49 28.00
CA ARG A 71 9.55 -20.22 28.74
C ARG A 71 9.31 -19.42 30.01
N GLU A 72 8.49 -18.38 29.95
CA GLU A 72 8.16 -17.54 31.11
C GLU A 72 7.33 -18.31 32.14
N THR A 73 6.65 -19.34 31.64
CA THR A 73 5.67 -20.18 32.30
C THR A 73 6.24 -21.46 32.91
N GLU A 74 7.46 -21.85 32.53
CA GLU A 74 8.11 -23.11 32.90
C GLU A 74 8.22 -23.29 34.43
N HIS A 75 8.34 -22.19 35.17
CA HIS A 75 8.54 -22.16 36.62
C HIS A 75 7.34 -21.61 37.41
N CYS A 76 6.22 -21.33 36.73
CA CYS A 76 5.03 -20.80 37.38
C CYS A 76 4.30 -21.89 38.17
N GLU A 77 3.73 -21.53 39.31
CA GLU A 77 2.89 -22.45 40.08
C GLU A 77 1.57 -22.70 39.35
N ILE A 78 1.08 -23.93 39.39
CA ILE A 78 -0.27 -24.26 38.89
C ILE A 78 -1.23 -24.16 40.07
N ASP A 79 -2.29 -23.37 39.91
CA ASP A 79 -3.32 -23.21 40.92
C ASP A 79 -4.25 -24.45 41.01
N ARG A 80 -5.26 -24.37 41.88
CA ARG A 80 -6.18 -25.51 42.12
C ARG A 80 -7.14 -25.76 40.95
N ASN A 81 -7.27 -24.83 40.02
CA ASN A 81 -8.11 -24.95 38.84
C ASN A 81 -7.33 -25.52 37.65
N GLY A 82 -6.01 -25.68 37.79
CA GLY A 82 -5.11 -26.08 36.71
C GLY A 82 -4.60 -24.90 35.89
N ASP A 83 -4.88 -23.67 36.33
CA ASP A 83 -4.42 -22.44 35.68
C ASP A 83 -3.08 -22.02 36.26
N MET A 84 -2.25 -21.43 35.42
CA MET A 84 -0.92 -21.03 35.81
C MET A 84 -0.90 -19.67 36.50
N VAL A 85 -0.18 -19.58 37.60
CA VAL A 85 -0.10 -18.38 38.43
C VAL A 85 1.00 -17.46 37.90
N LEU A 86 0.58 -16.35 37.29
CA LEU A 86 1.42 -15.28 36.76
C LEU A 86 1.50 -14.12 37.75
N ASP A 87 2.71 -13.79 38.20
CA ASP A 87 3.00 -12.70 39.14
C ASP A 87 3.13 -11.33 38.47
N HIS A 88 3.34 -11.30 37.16
CA HIS A 88 3.38 -10.10 36.33
C HIS A 88 2.73 -10.35 34.97
N ASP A 89 2.38 -9.26 34.29
CA ASP A 89 1.83 -9.30 32.94
C ASP A 89 2.92 -9.76 31.96
N LEU A 90 2.61 -10.76 31.14
CA LEU A 90 3.51 -11.25 30.09
C LEU A 90 3.16 -10.58 28.76
N THR A 91 4.15 -10.12 28.02
CA THR A 91 3.96 -9.47 26.71
C THR A 91 4.56 -10.35 25.62
N LEU A 92 3.71 -11.02 24.85
CA LEU A 92 4.11 -11.96 23.81
C LEU A 92 4.29 -11.24 22.46
N ASP A 93 5.41 -11.48 21.78
CA ASP A 93 5.66 -10.93 20.45
C ASP A 93 5.06 -11.81 19.35
N LEU A 94 3.90 -11.40 18.85
CA LEU A 94 3.17 -12.04 17.75
C LEU A 94 3.40 -11.33 16.41
N THR A 95 4.39 -10.45 16.32
CA THR A 95 4.69 -9.68 15.10
C THR A 95 4.92 -10.65 13.93
N PRO A 96 4.23 -10.51 12.79
CA PRO A 96 4.45 -11.39 11.66
C PRO A 96 5.92 -11.37 11.21
N GLU A 97 6.48 -12.54 10.91
CA GLU A 97 7.91 -12.65 10.60
C GLU A 97 8.29 -11.81 9.38
N PRO A 98 9.17 -10.80 9.48
CA PRO A 98 9.53 -9.99 8.33
C PRO A 98 10.36 -10.83 7.35
N VAL A 99 10.05 -10.73 6.06
CA VAL A 99 10.92 -11.34 5.05
C VAL A 99 12.16 -10.45 4.86
N PRO A 100 13.38 -11.00 4.94
CA PRO A 100 14.59 -10.22 4.72
C PRO A 100 14.68 -9.66 3.29
N GLU A 101 15.26 -8.47 3.13
CA GLU A 101 15.45 -7.82 1.82
C GLU A 101 16.22 -8.71 0.82
N HIS A 102 17.25 -9.43 1.30
CA HIS A 102 18.04 -10.33 0.47
C HIS A 102 17.22 -11.48 -0.15
N VAL A 103 16.07 -11.82 0.45
CA VAL A 103 15.13 -12.84 -0.05
C VAL A 103 14.10 -12.24 -1.03
N LYS A 104 13.82 -10.94 -0.94
CA LYS A 104 12.86 -10.21 -1.81
C LYS A 104 13.45 -9.82 -3.16
N GLY A 105 14.78 -9.75 -3.26
CA GLY A 105 15.48 -9.29 -4.46
C GLY A 105 15.49 -7.77 -4.59
N LYS A 106 15.97 -7.26 -5.74
CA LYS A 106 16.12 -5.81 -5.98
C LYS A 106 14.75 -5.13 -6.09
N ARG A 107 14.56 -4.03 -5.37
CA ARG A 107 13.38 -3.15 -5.49
C ARG A 107 13.23 -2.67 -6.95
N PRO A 108 12.04 -2.72 -7.54
CA PRO A 108 11.79 -2.19 -8.88
C PRO A 108 12.13 -0.68 -8.95
N LEU A 109 12.71 -0.23 -10.06
CA LEU A 109 13.03 1.18 -10.31
C LEU A 109 12.02 1.76 -11.31
N SER A 110 11.53 2.98 -11.05
CA SER A 110 10.55 3.71 -11.88
C SER A 110 11.16 4.81 -12.75
N VAL A 111 12.47 5.05 -12.64
CA VAL A 111 13.16 6.21 -13.24
C VAL A 111 12.96 6.29 -14.75
N GLU A 112 13.01 5.15 -15.45
CA GLU A 112 12.84 5.10 -16.90
C GLU A 112 11.41 5.44 -17.32
N GLN A 113 10.41 4.89 -16.62
CA GLN A 113 8.99 5.14 -16.89
C GLN A 113 8.61 6.60 -16.58
N GLU A 114 9.11 7.15 -15.47
CA GLU A 114 8.91 8.56 -15.09
C GLU A 114 9.51 9.52 -16.13
N ALA A 115 10.74 9.24 -16.58
CA ALA A 115 11.39 10.03 -17.63
C ALA A 115 10.58 10.01 -18.93
N LYS A 116 10.02 8.86 -19.30
CA LYS A 116 9.20 8.72 -20.50
C LYS A 116 7.89 9.51 -20.41
N VAL A 117 7.19 9.42 -19.29
CA VAL A 117 5.98 10.22 -19.04
C VAL A 117 6.29 11.71 -19.10
N MET A 118 7.38 12.15 -18.46
CA MET A 118 7.81 13.55 -18.48
C MET A 118 8.11 14.04 -19.90
N GLU A 119 8.83 13.25 -20.71
CA GLU A 119 9.13 13.57 -22.10
C GLU A 119 7.83 13.80 -22.91
N LEU A 120 6.89 12.86 -22.85
CA LEU A 120 5.62 12.92 -23.58
C LEU A 120 4.76 14.12 -23.14
N GLN A 121 4.72 14.40 -21.84
CA GLN A 121 4.02 15.57 -21.30
C GLN A 121 4.64 16.89 -21.79
N GLN A 122 5.97 16.97 -21.91
CA GLN A 122 6.63 18.16 -22.47
C GLN A 122 6.24 18.39 -23.93
N ILE A 123 6.13 17.34 -24.75
CA ILE A 123 5.68 17.44 -26.14
C ILE A 123 4.23 17.93 -26.20
N LEU A 124 3.34 17.36 -25.39
CA LEU A 124 1.94 17.81 -25.31
C LEU A 124 1.80 19.26 -24.86
N ASN A 125 2.63 19.71 -23.92
CA ASN A 125 2.64 21.11 -23.51
C ASN A 125 3.06 22.05 -24.65
N LYS A 126 3.98 21.63 -25.52
CA LYS A 126 4.34 22.40 -26.73
C LYS A 126 3.19 22.44 -27.73
N LEU A 127 2.50 21.32 -27.95
CA LEU A 127 1.32 21.26 -28.81
C LEU A 127 0.20 22.18 -28.31
N LYS A 128 -0.12 22.13 -27.01
CA LYS A 128 -1.14 22.99 -26.38
C LYS A 128 -0.79 24.48 -26.50
N LYS A 129 0.47 24.85 -26.28
CA LYS A 129 0.93 26.24 -26.46
C LYS A 129 0.79 26.72 -27.90
N GLN A 130 1.05 25.84 -28.87
CA GLN A 130 0.90 26.18 -30.28
C GLN A 130 -0.57 26.32 -30.68
N GLU A 131 -1.43 25.42 -30.19
CA GLU A 131 -2.88 25.51 -30.40
C GLU A 131 -3.48 26.81 -29.82
N GLN A 132 -3.06 27.21 -28.62
CA GLN A 132 -3.48 28.48 -28.02
C GLN A 132 -3.10 29.69 -28.88
N LYS A 133 -1.93 29.66 -29.54
CA LYS A 133 -1.51 30.72 -30.46
C LYS A 133 -2.38 30.77 -31.71
N ILE A 134 -2.67 29.60 -32.31
CA ILE A 134 -3.56 29.47 -33.46
C ILE A 134 -4.93 30.05 -33.12
N TYR A 135 -5.52 29.63 -32.00
CA TYR A 135 -6.81 30.14 -31.55
C TYR A 135 -6.82 31.67 -31.35
N ALA A 136 -5.75 32.24 -30.78
CA ALA A 136 -5.64 33.68 -30.62
C ALA A 136 -5.56 34.42 -31.96
N MET A 137 -4.83 33.87 -32.94
CA MET A 137 -4.75 34.41 -34.31
C MET A 137 -6.09 34.33 -35.03
N GLU A 138 -6.77 33.19 -34.97
CA GLU A 138 -8.12 33.01 -35.56
C GLU A 138 -9.11 34.03 -35.00
N LYS A 139 -9.12 34.22 -33.68
CA LYS A 139 -9.98 35.21 -33.03
C LYS A 139 -9.67 36.64 -33.48
N ASN A 140 -8.39 36.99 -33.63
CA ASN A 140 -7.97 38.31 -34.10
C ASN A 140 -8.40 38.54 -35.56
N ILE A 141 -8.21 37.56 -36.45
CA ILE A 141 -8.64 37.64 -37.85
C ILE A 141 -10.15 37.86 -37.94
N VAL A 142 -10.95 37.09 -37.21
CA VAL A 142 -12.42 37.27 -37.18
C VAL A 142 -12.81 38.67 -36.70
N GLN A 143 -12.10 39.22 -35.71
CA GLN A 143 -12.35 40.58 -35.23
C GLN A 143 -11.99 41.64 -36.30
N GLN A 144 -10.86 41.48 -36.98
CA GLN A 144 -10.44 42.38 -38.06
C GLN A 144 -11.41 42.32 -39.25
N GLU A 145 -11.89 41.14 -39.62
CA GLU A 145 -12.89 40.95 -40.68
C GLU A 145 -14.21 41.68 -40.35
N LYS A 146 -14.65 41.64 -39.09
CA LYS A 146 -15.80 42.44 -38.63
C LYS A 146 -15.55 43.94 -38.75
N CYS A 147 -14.38 44.42 -38.30
CA CYS A 147 -14.00 45.83 -38.46
C CYS A 147 -13.96 46.24 -39.94
N LEU A 148 -13.48 45.36 -40.82
CA LEU A 148 -13.44 45.61 -42.26
C LEU A 148 -14.85 45.80 -42.84
N GLU A 149 -15.79 44.96 -42.46
CA GLU A 149 -17.21 45.09 -42.86
C GLU A 149 -17.82 46.41 -42.39
N GLU A 150 -17.48 46.88 -41.18
CA GLU A 150 -17.94 48.18 -40.68
C GLU A 150 -17.33 49.35 -41.46
N VAL A 151 -16.03 49.31 -41.76
CA VAL A 151 -15.33 50.35 -42.53
C VAL A 151 -15.80 50.36 -44.00
N LYS A 152 -16.16 49.21 -44.56
CA LYS A 152 -16.76 49.10 -45.91
C LYS A 152 -18.09 49.84 -46.06
N ARG A 153 -18.85 50.00 -44.97
CA ARG A 153 -20.12 50.74 -44.97
C ARG A 153 -19.96 52.26 -44.94
N LYS A 154 -18.78 52.77 -44.58
CA LYS A 154 -18.51 54.22 -44.46
C LYS A 154 -18.01 54.79 -45.79
N LEU A 155 -18.47 56.00 -46.14
CA LEU A 155 -18.00 56.73 -47.32
C LEU A 155 -16.60 57.32 -47.07
N PHE A 156 -15.75 57.35 -48.10
CA PHE A 156 -14.38 57.93 -48.09
C PHE A 156 -13.29 57.20 -47.26
N HIS A 157 -13.47 55.91 -46.90
CA HIS A 157 -12.46 55.12 -46.15
C HIS A 157 -11.64 54.12 -46.99
N ARG A 158 -11.51 54.30 -48.31
CA ARG A 158 -10.83 53.32 -49.19
C ARG A 158 -9.39 52.96 -48.79
N LYS A 159 -8.62 53.93 -48.26
CA LYS A 159 -7.25 53.70 -47.81
C LYS A 159 -7.21 52.78 -46.58
N GLU A 160 -8.05 53.07 -45.58
CA GLU A 160 -8.18 52.28 -44.36
C GLU A 160 -8.68 50.85 -44.66
N GLN A 161 -9.62 50.69 -45.60
CA GLN A 161 -10.07 49.37 -46.07
C GLN A 161 -8.90 48.55 -46.62
N LYS A 162 -8.09 49.14 -47.51
CA LYS A 162 -6.96 48.45 -48.13
C LYS A 162 -5.87 48.09 -47.12
N GLU A 163 -5.59 48.98 -46.16
CA GLU A 163 -4.63 48.70 -45.08
C GLU A 163 -5.09 47.53 -44.19
N LEU A 164 -6.38 47.50 -43.85
CA LEU A 164 -6.96 46.43 -43.05
C LEU A 164 -7.04 45.10 -43.82
N GLU A 165 -7.36 45.13 -45.11
CA GLU A 165 -7.32 43.95 -45.99
C GLU A 165 -5.91 43.34 -46.09
N ASN A 166 -4.88 44.17 -46.33
CA ASN A 166 -3.50 43.71 -46.36
C ASN A 166 -3.06 43.09 -45.02
N LYS A 167 -3.52 43.66 -43.89
CA LYS A 167 -3.22 43.13 -42.56
C LYS A 167 -3.88 41.76 -42.33
N ILE A 168 -5.14 41.60 -42.72
CA ILE A 168 -5.84 40.31 -42.63
C ILE A 168 -5.14 39.25 -43.48
N GLU A 169 -4.69 39.59 -44.69
CA GLU A 169 -3.96 38.66 -45.56
C GLU A 169 -2.63 38.23 -44.93
N LEU A 170 -1.89 39.17 -44.34
CA LEU A 170 -0.66 38.87 -43.60
C LEU A 170 -0.92 37.96 -42.39
N ASP A 171 -1.92 38.29 -41.56
CA ASP A 171 -2.29 37.51 -40.38
C ASP A 171 -2.76 36.09 -40.77
N LYS A 172 -3.45 35.93 -41.91
CA LYS A 172 -3.81 34.62 -42.48
C LYS A 172 -2.58 33.81 -42.91
N GLY A 173 -1.58 34.44 -43.51
CA GLY A 173 -0.30 33.78 -43.82
C GLY A 173 0.45 33.31 -42.57
N GLN A 174 0.42 34.11 -41.50
CA GLN A 174 0.99 33.73 -40.21
C GLN A 174 0.21 32.58 -39.55
N LEU A 175 -1.12 32.57 -39.66
CA LEU A 175 -1.97 31.50 -39.17
C LEU A 175 -1.64 30.16 -39.84
N GLU A 176 -1.51 30.13 -41.16
CA GLU A 176 -1.13 28.89 -41.88
C GLU A 176 0.28 28.42 -41.48
N SER A 177 1.24 29.34 -41.36
CA SER A 177 2.58 29.01 -40.84
C SER A 177 2.54 28.41 -39.42
N ALA A 178 1.63 28.90 -38.57
CA ALA A 178 1.43 28.40 -37.22
C ALA A 178 0.79 26.99 -37.20
N LYS A 179 -0.17 26.71 -38.10
CA LYS A 179 -0.77 25.38 -38.28
C LYS A 179 0.25 24.38 -38.82
N ASP A 180 1.09 24.79 -39.78
CA ASP A 180 2.18 23.95 -40.29
C ASP A 180 3.15 23.59 -39.15
N THR A 181 3.50 24.56 -38.31
CA THR A 181 4.33 24.32 -37.12
C THR A 181 3.67 23.30 -36.18
N LEU A 182 2.37 23.41 -35.92
CA LEU A 182 1.63 22.43 -35.09
C LEU A 182 1.74 21.02 -35.69
N SER A 183 1.61 20.89 -37.01
CA SER A 183 1.69 19.60 -37.72
C SER A 183 3.10 18.99 -37.71
N MET A 184 4.14 19.81 -37.55
CA MET A 184 5.53 19.37 -37.52
C MET A 184 6.00 18.92 -36.13
N ILE A 185 5.40 19.44 -35.05
CA ILE A 185 5.83 19.11 -33.68
C ILE A 185 5.90 17.60 -33.45
N PRO A 186 4.88 16.77 -33.73
CA PRO A 186 4.99 15.32 -33.50
C PRO A 186 6.16 14.68 -34.26
N LYS A 187 6.37 15.10 -35.51
CA LYS A 187 7.42 14.56 -36.40
C LYS A 187 8.82 14.87 -35.89
N GLN A 188 9.02 16.04 -35.28
CA GLN A 188 10.30 16.42 -34.66
C GLN A 188 10.71 15.48 -33.53
N TYR A 189 9.74 14.82 -32.90
CA TYR A 189 9.95 13.85 -31.81
C TYR A 189 9.81 12.40 -32.29
N GLY A 190 9.76 12.16 -33.59
CA GLY A 190 9.65 10.81 -34.16
C GLY A 190 8.24 10.22 -34.19
N TYR A 191 7.20 10.99 -33.81
CA TYR A 191 5.81 10.56 -33.85
C TYR A 191 5.13 10.98 -35.16
N LYS A 192 4.26 10.12 -35.69
CA LYS A 192 3.50 10.37 -36.92
C LYS A 192 2.32 11.32 -36.68
N SER A 193 1.76 11.30 -35.46
CA SER A 193 0.58 12.10 -35.11
C SER A 193 0.50 12.43 -33.62
N ILE A 194 -0.36 13.41 -33.28
CA ILE A 194 -0.70 13.74 -31.90
C ILE A 194 -1.39 12.56 -31.19
N LEU A 195 -2.18 11.78 -31.93
CA LEU A 195 -2.87 10.60 -31.40
C LEU A 195 -1.88 9.52 -30.94
N GLU A 196 -0.78 9.33 -31.68
CA GLU A 196 0.28 8.39 -31.31
C GLU A 196 0.94 8.81 -29.99
N ILE A 197 1.23 10.11 -29.81
CA ILE A 197 1.76 10.66 -28.56
C ILE A 197 0.80 10.42 -27.39
N LEU A 198 -0.51 10.62 -27.59
CA LEU A 198 -1.51 10.40 -26.55
C LEU A 198 -1.63 8.91 -26.17
N ASN A 199 -1.58 8.02 -27.15
CA ASN A 199 -1.59 6.58 -26.89
C ASN A 199 -0.32 6.12 -26.17
N GLU A 200 0.84 6.62 -26.59
CA GLU A 200 2.13 6.35 -25.94
C GLU A 200 2.14 6.87 -24.51
N LEU A 201 1.59 8.06 -24.25
CA LEU A 201 1.49 8.60 -22.89
C LEU A 201 0.63 7.71 -22.02
N LYS A 202 -0.54 7.29 -22.51
CA LYS A 202 -1.43 6.41 -21.77
C LYS A 202 -0.76 5.06 -21.46
N HIS A 203 0.05 4.55 -22.38
CA HIS A 203 0.82 3.33 -22.17
C HIS A 203 1.90 3.54 -21.10
N ALA A 204 2.71 4.59 -21.22
CA ALA A 204 3.78 4.92 -20.28
C ALA A 204 3.24 5.19 -18.86
N GLU A 205 2.09 5.86 -18.73
CA GLU A 205 1.42 6.08 -17.43
C GLU A 205 0.97 4.76 -16.80
N LYS A 206 0.48 3.81 -17.62
CA LYS A 206 0.12 2.47 -17.13
C LYS A 206 1.35 1.69 -16.68
N GLU A 207 2.43 1.70 -17.47
CA GLU A 207 3.68 1.02 -17.08
C GLU A 207 4.27 1.62 -15.81
N LEU A 208 4.23 2.96 -15.66
CA LEU A 208 4.64 3.63 -14.43
C LEU A 208 3.78 3.17 -13.24
N ALA A 209 2.46 3.13 -13.40
CA ALA A 209 1.55 2.66 -12.35
C ALA A 209 1.82 1.20 -11.97
N ASP A 210 2.08 0.32 -12.95
CA ASP A 210 2.42 -1.08 -12.70
C ASP A 210 3.75 -1.22 -11.92
N VAL A 211 4.75 -0.39 -12.21
CA VAL A 211 6.02 -0.37 -11.47
C VAL A 211 5.83 0.19 -10.07
N GLN A 212 5.07 1.27 -9.91
CA GLN A 212 4.75 1.86 -8.61
C GLN A 212 3.98 0.89 -7.73
N GLN A 213 3.03 0.14 -8.29
CA GLN A 213 2.31 -0.89 -7.56
C GLN A 213 3.27 -1.99 -7.08
N LYS A 214 4.20 -2.45 -7.93
CA LYS A 214 5.23 -3.42 -7.52
C LYS A 214 6.16 -2.87 -6.45
N GLN A 215 6.47 -1.56 -6.48
CA GLN A 215 7.26 -0.91 -5.42
C GLN A 215 6.48 -0.90 -4.11
N VAL A 216 5.20 -0.51 -4.12
CA VAL A 216 4.32 -0.57 -2.95
C VAL A 216 4.26 -2.00 -2.39
N ASP A 217 4.06 -3.00 -3.24
CA ASP A 217 4.03 -4.40 -2.81
C ASP A 217 5.37 -4.87 -2.23
N TRP A 218 6.49 -4.37 -2.75
CA TRP A 218 7.82 -4.64 -2.19
C TRP A 218 8.01 -3.95 -0.82
N ASP A 219 7.54 -2.70 -0.68
CA ASP A 219 7.65 -1.87 0.52
C ASP A 219 6.68 -2.29 1.65
N THR A 220 5.52 -2.89 1.34
CA THR A 220 4.45 -3.27 2.30
C THR A 220 4.80 -4.49 3.19
N THR A 221 6.07 -4.65 3.52
CA THR A 221 6.58 -5.81 4.26
C THR A 221 6.97 -5.50 5.69
N GLU A 222 6.92 -4.22 6.08
CA GLU A 222 6.92 -3.82 7.48
C GLU A 222 5.55 -4.13 8.09
N HIS A 223 5.48 -5.23 8.83
CA HIS A 223 4.29 -5.55 9.61
C HIS A 223 4.31 -4.71 10.88
N GLU A 224 3.14 -4.18 11.26
CA GLU A 224 2.98 -3.52 12.54
C GLU A 224 3.39 -4.48 13.67
N LYS A 225 4.11 -3.96 14.66
CA LYS A 225 4.50 -4.75 15.82
C LYS A 225 3.25 -5.15 16.59
N VAL A 226 3.02 -6.46 16.72
CA VAL A 226 1.85 -7.00 17.42
C VAL A 226 2.31 -7.63 18.72
N TYR A 227 1.89 -7.03 19.83
CA TYR A 227 2.14 -7.53 21.17
C TYR A 227 0.82 -7.92 21.82
N GLU A 228 0.72 -9.13 22.36
CA GLU A 228 -0.43 -9.58 23.14
C GLU A 228 -0.03 -9.68 24.61
N VAL A 229 -0.84 -9.08 25.50
CA VAL A 229 -0.58 -9.07 26.94
C VAL A 229 -1.42 -10.13 27.64
N VAL A 230 -0.76 -11.08 28.29
CA VAL A 230 -1.38 -12.05 29.20
C VAL A 230 -1.28 -11.48 30.62
N ALA A 231 -2.42 -11.11 31.20
CA ALA A 231 -2.46 -10.43 32.50
C ALA A 231 -2.08 -11.35 33.68
N ALA A 232 -1.43 -10.76 34.69
CA ALA A 232 -1.13 -11.41 35.97
C ALA A 232 -2.42 -11.84 36.69
N ASN A 233 -2.40 -13.00 37.36
CA ASN A 233 -3.56 -13.54 38.08
C ASN A 233 -3.29 -13.84 39.58
N VAL A 234 -2.11 -13.50 40.10
CA VAL A 234 -1.74 -13.67 41.52
C VAL A 234 -2.69 -12.98 42.51
N GLN A 235 -3.31 -11.85 42.15
CA GLN A 235 -4.19 -11.11 43.07
C GLN A 235 -5.49 -11.83 43.41
N GLY A 236 -6.04 -12.65 42.49
CA GLY A 236 -7.29 -13.40 42.70
C GLY A 236 -7.15 -14.45 43.81
N ASN A 237 -6.02 -15.17 43.83
CA ASN A 237 -5.75 -16.22 44.80
C ASN A 237 -5.53 -15.69 46.22
N ILE A 238 -4.80 -14.57 46.39
CA ILE A 238 -4.57 -13.96 47.70
C ILE A 238 -5.90 -13.53 48.37
N GLU A 239 -6.84 -12.99 47.59
CA GLU A 239 -8.13 -12.57 48.12
C GLU A 239 -9.05 -13.76 48.47
N GLU A 240 -9.00 -14.84 47.70
CA GLU A 240 -9.67 -16.09 48.05
C GLU A 240 -9.10 -16.73 49.33
N GLU A 241 -7.77 -16.79 49.47
CA GLU A 241 -7.10 -17.29 50.67
C GLU A 241 -7.50 -16.46 51.90
N ARG A 242 -7.54 -15.12 51.77
CA ARG A 242 -8.00 -14.22 52.83
C ARG A 242 -9.47 -14.45 53.19
N LYS A 243 -10.36 -14.64 52.21
CA LYS A 243 -11.78 -14.96 52.44
C LYS A 243 -11.95 -16.32 53.11
N LYS A 244 -11.18 -17.34 52.71
CA LYS A 244 -11.18 -18.68 53.34
C LYS A 244 -10.69 -18.61 54.79
N GLN A 245 -9.60 -17.88 55.08
CA GLN A 245 -9.11 -17.67 56.45
C GLN A 245 -10.11 -16.89 57.30
N SER A 246 -10.80 -15.89 56.76
CA SER A 246 -11.86 -15.16 57.49
C SER A 246 -13.00 -16.10 57.87
N ARG A 247 -13.50 -16.90 56.92
CA ARG A 247 -14.59 -17.87 57.17
C ARG A 247 -14.21 -18.93 58.21
N LEU A 248 -12.94 -19.36 58.23
CA LEU A 248 -12.41 -20.29 59.23
C LEU A 248 -12.32 -19.65 60.63
N ARG A 249 -11.90 -18.37 60.72
CA ARG A 249 -11.89 -17.61 61.97
C ARG A 249 -13.31 -17.43 62.52
N ASP A 250 -14.27 -17.08 61.68
CA ASP A 250 -15.67 -16.88 62.08
C ASP A 250 -16.32 -18.18 62.58
N LYS A 251 -16.04 -19.32 61.92
CA LYS A 251 -16.49 -20.64 62.38
C LYS A 251 -15.88 -21.02 63.72
N LYS A 252 -14.60 -20.70 63.94
CA LYS A 252 -13.89 -20.99 65.21
C LYS A 252 -14.43 -20.12 66.35
N TYR A 253 -14.78 -18.86 66.07
CA TYR A 253 -15.39 -17.92 67.01
C TYR A 253 -16.80 -18.33 67.42
N LYS A 254 -17.66 -18.71 66.45
CA LYS A 254 -19.02 -19.23 66.73
C LYS A 254 -19.01 -20.48 67.62
N LYS A 255 -18.10 -21.41 67.37
CA LYS A 255 -17.96 -22.65 68.15
C LYS A 255 -17.48 -22.43 69.60
N GLN A 256 -16.91 -21.26 69.91
CA GLN A 256 -16.52 -20.86 71.27
C GLN A 256 -17.64 -20.19 72.05
N LEU A 257 -18.62 -19.57 71.36
CA LEU A 257 -19.81 -18.95 71.97
C LEU A 257 -20.92 -19.95 72.32
N GLU A 258 -20.87 -21.16 71.77
CA GLU A 258 -21.83 -22.25 72.00
C GLU A 258 -21.38 -23.24 73.09
N ARG A 259 -20.35 -22.90 73.88
CA ARG A 259 -19.87 -23.64 75.07
C ARG A 259 -20.10 -22.82 76.32
#